data_AF-A0A2W2D5P4-F1
#
_entry.id   AF-A0A2W2D5P4-F1
#
_cell.length_a   1.000
_cell.length_b   1.000
_cell.length_c   1.000
_cell.angle_alpha   90.00
_cell.angle_beta   90.00
_cell.angle_gamma   90.00
#
_symmetry.space_group_name_H-M   'P 1'
#
loop_
_entity.id
_entity.type
_entity.pdbx_description
1 polymer ?
#
loop_
_entity_poly.entity_id
_entity_poly.type
_entity_poly.pdbx_seq_one_letter_code
_entity_poly.pdbx_strand_id
1 'polypeptide(L)'
;MNFTWAQQRILILSPHPDDEILGCGGLIHKAKSAGAEVFVQFLTVGNTTDQSSSVFSSPTERNDEIKRVADYQRWDGWHMAFPGDEYHLRLDQIPRLELTNMVEQESPLAIARLRPTMLIAPHRSSYNQDHQAVAEAAHTATRPSNTRLRHHPDLVLAYEEAADQWRADGLPPEMWTP
;
A
#
# COMPACT_ATOMS: atom_id res chain seq x y z
N MET A 1 -4.15 -15.26 20.05
CA MET A 1 -5.16 -14.50 19.29
C MET A 1 -5.86 -15.46 18.35
N ASN A 2 -7.20 -15.46 18.30
CA ASN A 2 -7.92 -16.17 17.26
C ASN A 2 -8.08 -15.21 16.07
N PHE A 3 -7.39 -15.49 14.97
CA PHE A 3 -7.47 -14.69 13.76
C PHE A 3 -8.64 -15.14 12.90
N THR A 4 -9.53 -14.21 12.55
CA THR A 4 -10.69 -14.48 11.68
C THR A 4 -10.76 -13.41 10.59
N TRP A 5 -10.74 -13.85 9.32
CA TRP A 5 -10.79 -12.95 8.16
C TRP A 5 -12.03 -12.04 8.15
N ALA A 6 -13.21 -12.56 8.47
CA ALA A 6 -14.46 -11.81 8.49
C ALA A 6 -14.48 -10.59 9.45
N GLN A 7 -13.54 -10.55 10.41
CA GLN A 7 -13.42 -9.46 11.37
C GLN A 7 -12.29 -8.48 11.01
N GLN A 8 -11.63 -8.69 9.87
CA GLN A 8 -10.52 -7.84 9.46
C GLN A 8 -11.00 -6.66 8.65
N ARG A 9 -10.41 -5.50 8.97
CA ARG A 9 -10.41 -4.30 8.16
C ARG A 9 -8.99 -4.08 7.67
N ILE A 10 -8.76 -4.40 6.40
CA ILE A 10 -7.43 -4.42 5.80
C ILE A 10 -7.22 -3.12 5.04
N LEU A 11 -6.13 -2.40 5.35
CA LEU A 11 -5.63 -1.28 4.58
C LEU A 11 -4.35 -1.70 3.85
N ILE A 12 -4.36 -1.61 2.53
CA ILE A 12 -3.20 -1.87 1.69
C ILE A 12 -2.67 -0.53 1.19
N LEU A 13 -1.38 -0.26 1.41
CA LEU A 13 -0.67 0.89 0.85
C LEU A 13 -0.01 0.45 -0.45
N SER A 14 -0.44 1.03 -1.57
CA SER A 14 0.03 0.71 -2.92
C SER A 14 0.78 1.93 -3.47
N PRO A 15 2.12 1.91 -3.58
CA PRO A 15 2.88 3.01 -4.18
C PRO A 15 2.29 3.42 -5.53
N HIS A 16 2.06 2.45 -6.41
CA HIS A 16 1.51 2.59 -7.74
C HIS A 16 0.24 1.72 -7.92
N PRO A 17 -0.64 2.07 -8.89
CA PRO A 17 -1.75 1.22 -9.30
C PRO A 17 -1.32 -0.04 -10.05
N ASP A 18 -1.28 -1.18 -9.33
CA ASP A 18 -0.91 -2.54 -9.75
C ASP A 18 -0.27 -3.31 -8.58
N ASP A 19 0.57 -2.64 -7.78
CA ASP A 19 1.31 -3.23 -6.66
C ASP A 19 0.39 -3.97 -5.67
N GLU A 20 -0.82 -3.47 -5.42
CA GLU A 20 -1.78 -4.09 -4.51
C GLU A 20 -2.24 -5.47 -5.02
N ILE A 21 -2.38 -5.63 -6.33
CA ILE A 21 -2.77 -6.91 -6.92
C ILE A 21 -1.55 -7.82 -7.08
N LEU A 22 -0.41 -7.28 -7.49
CA LEU A 22 0.83 -8.05 -7.65
C LEU A 22 1.31 -8.61 -6.32
N GLY A 23 1.35 -7.78 -5.28
CA GLY A 23 1.78 -8.17 -3.94
C GLY A 23 0.70 -8.86 -3.11
N CYS A 24 -0.56 -8.43 -3.22
CA CYS A 24 -1.62 -8.85 -2.29
C CYS A 24 -2.86 -9.49 -2.96
N GLY A 25 -2.92 -9.67 -4.28
CA GLY A 25 -4.14 -10.08 -4.98
C GLY A 25 -4.78 -11.38 -4.46
N GLY A 26 -3.96 -12.40 -4.16
CA GLY A 26 -4.44 -13.65 -3.57
C GLY A 26 -4.95 -13.48 -2.14
N LEU A 27 -4.31 -12.62 -1.34
CA LEU A 27 -4.75 -12.29 0.02
C LEU A 27 -6.05 -11.51 -0.01
N ILE A 28 -6.17 -10.50 -0.87
CA ILE A 28 -7.38 -9.71 -1.09
C ILE A 28 -8.55 -10.64 -1.41
N HIS A 29 -8.37 -11.51 -2.42
CA HIS A 29 -9.42 -12.45 -2.82
C HIS A 29 -9.86 -13.33 -1.65
N LYS A 30 -8.90 -13.95 -0.94
CA LYS A 30 -9.17 -14.80 0.22
C LYS A 30 -9.90 -14.04 1.34
N ALA A 31 -9.47 -12.82 1.65
CA ALA A 31 -10.05 -12.00 2.70
C ALA A 31 -11.49 -11.59 2.35
N LYS A 32 -11.72 -11.12 1.12
CA LYS A 32 -13.05 -10.75 0.62
C LYS A 32 -14.01 -11.94 0.57
N SER A 33 -13.55 -13.11 0.10
CA SER A 33 -14.35 -14.34 0.13
C SER A 33 -14.76 -14.76 1.54
N ALA A 34 -13.97 -14.40 2.55
CA ALA A 34 -14.26 -14.68 3.95
C ALA A 34 -14.99 -13.53 4.67
N GLY A 35 -15.38 -12.46 3.96
CA GLY A 35 -16.18 -11.35 4.50
C GLY A 35 -15.39 -10.21 5.13
N ALA A 36 -14.07 -10.13 4.92
CA ALA A 36 -13.27 -8.99 5.36
C ALA A 36 -13.63 -7.70 4.63
N GLU A 37 -13.35 -6.56 5.26
CA GLU A 37 -13.32 -5.26 4.60
C GLU A 37 -11.90 -5.01 4.05
N VAL A 38 -11.77 -4.59 2.79
CA VAL A 38 -10.50 -4.30 2.12
C VAL A 38 -10.53 -2.90 1.53
N PHE A 39 -9.51 -2.12 1.88
CA PHE A 39 -9.30 -0.75 1.44
C PHE A 39 -7.92 -0.60 0.82
N VAL A 40 -7.83 0.15 -0.28
CA VAL A 40 -6.55 0.39 -0.98
C VAL A 40 -6.24 1.89 -1.02
N GLN A 41 -5.12 2.27 -0.42
CA GLN A 41 -4.55 3.60 -0.53
C GLN A 41 -3.48 3.58 -1.62
N PHE A 42 -3.79 4.13 -2.79
CA PHE A 42 -2.79 4.42 -3.80
C PHE A 42 -2.03 5.68 -3.44
N LEU A 43 -0.71 5.65 -3.51
CA LEU A 43 0.09 6.83 -3.17
C LEU A 43 0.20 7.77 -4.37
N THR A 44 0.47 7.27 -5.57
CA THR A 44 0.54 8.16 -6.74
C THR A 44 0.04 7.52 -8.03
N VAL A 45 -0.40 8.39 -8.95
CA VAL A 45 -0.72 8.05 -10.34
C VAL A 45 -0.35 9.23 -11.23
N GLY A 46 0.31 8.95 -12.34
CA GLY A 46 0.63 9.92 -13.38
C GLY A 46 0.62 9.29 -14.76
N ASN A 47 0.94 10.10 -15.76
CA ASN A 47 1.18 9.65 -17.11
C ASN A 47 2.35 8.66 -17.13
N THR A 48 2.16 7.52 -17.77
CA THR A 48 3.19 6.49 -17.89
C THR A 48 3.37 6.15 -19.36
N THR A 49 4.60 6.19 -19.85
CA THR A 49 4.95 5.59 -21.14
C THR A 49 5.46 4.19 -20.87
N ASP A 50 4.63 3.20 -21.13
CA ASP A 50 5.01 1.80 -20.99
C ASP A 50 5.52 1.22 -22.33
N GLN A 51 5.96 -0.03 -22.30
CA GLN A 51 6.34 -0.78 -23.51
C GLN A 51 5.15 -1.58 -24.08
N SER A 52 3.92 -1.15 -23.83
CA SER A 52 2.72 -1.79 -24.39
C SER A 52 2.42 -1.25 -25.80
N SER A 53 1.44 -1.86 -26.47
CA SER A 53 0.98 -1.41 -27.79
C SER A 53 0.41 0.02 -27.77
N SER A 54 -0.06 0.49 -26.61
CA SER A 54 -0.39 1.88 -26.35
C SER A 54 0.80 2.52 -25.64
N VAL A 55 1.61 3.28 -26.39
CA VAL A 55 2.85 3.92 -25.91
C VAL A 55 2.64 4.84 -24.68
N PHE A 56 1.40 5.12 -24.29
CA PHE A 56 1.03 6.09 -23.27
C PHE A 56 -0.25 5.69 -22.54
N SER A 57 -0.18 5.62 -21.22
CA SER A 57 -1.31 5.42 -20.31
C SER A 57 -1.53 6.69 -19.50
N SER A 58 -2.72 7.28 -19.64
CA SER A 58 -3.10 8.50 -18.94
C SER A 58 -3.57 8.21 -17.50
N PRO A 59 -3.52 9.20 -16.57
CA PRO A 59 -4.12 9.07 -15.24
C PRO A 59 -5.60 8.70 -15.27
N THR A 60 -6.35 9.15 -16.28
CA THR A 60 -7.77 8.79 -16.45
C THR A 60 -7.93 7.30 -16.72
N GLU A 61 -7.13 6.77 -17.64
CA GLU A 61 -7.15 5.35 -18.00
C GLU A 61 -6.75 4.46 -16.82
N ARG A 62 -5.68 4.82 -16.11
CA ARG A 62 -5.27 4.12 -14.88
C ARG A 62 -6.32 4.19 -13.78
N ASN A 63 -7.00 5.33 -13.61
CA ASN A 63 -8.11 5.41 -12.65
C ASN A 63 -9.31 4.54 -13.05
N ASP A 64 -9.58 4.38 -14.34
CA ASP A 64 -10.64 3.49 -14.82
C ASP A 64 -10.24 2.00 -14.69
N GLU A 65 -8.95 1.67 -14.80
CA GLU A 65 -8.41 0.36 -14.41
C GLU A 65 -8.61 0.08 -12.92
N ILE A 66 -8.23 1.03 -12.05
CA ILE A 66 -8.44 0.92 -10.60
C ILE A 66 -9.90 0.63 -10.29
N LYS A 67 -10.85 1.37 -10.89
CA LYS A 67 -12.29 1.12 -10.70
C LYS A 67 -12.68 -0.30 -11.10
N ARG A 68 -12.25 -0.76 -12.27
CA ARG A 68 -12.56 -2.11 -12.76
C ARG A 68 -12.01 -3.20 -11.83
N VAL A 69 -10.78 -3.04 -11.35
CA VAL A 69 -10.15 -3.97 -10.41
C VAL A 69 -10.86 -3.93 -9.05
N ALA A 70 -11.18 -2.72 -8.55
CA ALA A 70 -11.90 -2.53 -7.30
C ALA A 70 -13.27 -3.19 -7.32
N ASP A 71 -14.01 -3.05 -8.43
CA ASP A 71 -15.33 -3.69 -8.62
C ASP A 71 -15.19 -5.22 -8.72
N TYR A 72 -14.19 -5.71 -9.45
CA TYR A 72 -13.94 -7.14 -9.60
C TYR A 72 -13.58 -7.81 -8.26
N GLN A 73 -12.68 -7.20 -7.50
CA GLN A 73 -12.26 -7.69 -6.18
C GLN A 73 -13.24 -7.32 -5.06
N ARG A 74 -14.20 -6.43 -5.33
CA ARG A 74 -15.20 -5.93 -4.38
C ARG A 74 -14.58 -5.19 -3.20
N TRP A 75 -13.62 -4.31 -3.45
CA TRP A 75 -13.03 -3.47 -2.39
C TRP A 75 -14.11 -2.59 -1.75
N ASP A 76 -13.95 -2.31 -0.47
CA ASP A 76 -14.88 -1.47 0.31
C ASP A 76 -14.55 0.01 0.18
N GLY A 77 -13.36 0.34 -0.32
CA GLY A 77 -12.99 1.69 -0.73
C GLY A 77 -11.55 1.78 -1.23
N TRP A 78 -11.27 2.84 -1.99
CA TRP A 78 -9.92 3.18 -2.39
C TRP A 78 -9.76 4.70 -2.48
N HIS A 79 -8.51 5.17 -2.39
CA HIS A 79 -8.19 6.59 -2.46
C HIS A 79 -6.83 6.81 -3.12
N MET A 80 -6.69 7.93 -3.83
CA MET A 80 -5.45 8.39 -4.45
C MET A 80 -4.90 9.57 -3.65
N ALA A 81 -3.74 9.42 -3.01
CA ALA A 81 -3.19 10.44 -2.12
C ALA A 81 -2.53 11.60 -2.88
N PHE A 82 -1.62 11.28 -3.81
CA PHE A 82 -0.79 12.25 -4.51
C PHE A 82 -0.93 12.06 -6.03
N PRO A 83 -2.07 12.46 -6.62
CA PRO A 83 -2.28 12.37 -8.07
C PRO A 83 -1.43 13.42 -8.81
N GLY A 84 -0.92 13.06 -9.97
CA GLY A 84 -0.22 13.97 -10.89
C GLY A 84 1.25 13.62 -11.11
N ASP A 85 1.77 14.07 -12.26
CA ASP A 85 3.13 13.77 -12.73
C ASP A 85 4.23 14.37 -11.83
N GLU A 86 3.89 15.32 -10.96
CA GLU A 86 4.82 15.88 -9.98
C GLU A 86 5.18 14.87 -8.88
N TYR A 87 4.31 13.91 -8.60
CA TYR A 87 4.48 12.88 -7.58
C TYR A 87 4.77 11.49 -8.16
N HIS A 88 4.27 11.22 -9.37
CA HIS A 88 4.39 9.92 -10.02
C HIS A 88 5.85 9.56 -10.27
N LEU A 89 6.28 8.39 -9.75
CA LEU A 89 7.66 7.90 -9.78
C LEU A 89 8.67 8.78 -9.01
N ARG A 90 8.18 9.59 -8.06
CA ARG A 90 8.96 10.59 -7.31
C ARG A 90 8.56 10.64 -5.83
N LEU A 91 7.97 9.58 -5.28
CA LEU A 91 7.56 9.57 -3.87
C LEU A 91 8.77 9.71 -2.92
N ASP A 92 9.97 9.28 -3.36
CA ASP A 92 11.23 9.49 -2.64
C ASP A 92 11.62 10.97 -2.46
N GLN A 93 11.06 11.87 -3.27
CA GLN A 93 11.29 13.31 -3.20
C GLN A 93 10.27 14.02 -2.29
N ILE A 94 9.18 13.34 -1.90
CA ILE A 94 8.21 13.88 -0.94
C ILE A 94 8.82 13.79 0.46
N PRO A 95 8.75 14.86 1.28
CA PRO A 95 9.20 14.78 2.67
C PRO A 95 8.51 13.62 3.40
N ARG A 96 9.31 12.73 4.02
CA ARG A 96 8.78 11.55 4.73
C ARG A 96 7.68 11.87 5.74
N LEU A 97 7.71 13.07 6.33
CA LEU A 97 6.65 13.54 7.22
C LEU A 97 5.28 13.62 6.52
N GLU A 98 5.24 14.10 5.28
CA GLU A 98 4.00 14.20 4.50
C GLU A 98 3.47 12.81 4.13
N LEU A 99 4.33 11.91 3.67
CA LEU A 99 3.95 10.51 3.43
C LEU A 99 3.43 9.83 4.70
N THR A 100 4.11 10.06 5.84
CA THR A 100 3.69 9.52 7.13
C THR A 100 2.33 10.08 7.54
N ASN A 101 2.12 11.40 7.41
CA ASN A 101 0.85 12.04 7.75
C ASN A 101 -0.31 11.57 6.85
N MET A 102 -0.03 11.30 5.57
CA MET A 102 -1.01 10.73 4.65
C MET A 102 -1.53 9.38 5.16
N VAL A 103 -0.64 8.51 5.64
CA VAL A 103 -0.99 7.21 6.22
C VAL A 103 -1.62 7.36 7.62
N GLU A 104 -1.13 8.28 8.45
CA GLU A 104 -1.56 8.40 9.84
C GLU A 104 -2.91 9.09 9.99
N GLN A 105 -3.15 10.21 9.29
CA GLN A 105 -4.27 11.10 9.62
C GLN A 105 -4.92 11.89 8.47
N GLU A 106 -4.22 12.16 7.37
CA GLU A 106 -4.72 13.09 6.33
C GLU A 106 -5.65 12.41 5.33
N SER A 107 -5.29 11.19 4.89
CA SER A 107 -6.13 10.41 3.97
C SER A 107 -7.49 10.10 4.58
N PRO A 108 -8.58 10.05 3.79
CA PRO A 108 -9.84 9.44 4.22
C PRO A 108 -9.68 7.97 4.67
N LEU A 109 -8.67 7.27 4.17
CA LEU A 109 -8.34 5.90 4.53
C LEU A 109 -7.23 5.80 5.59
N ALA A 110 -6.78 6.93 6.15
CA ALA A 110 -5.72 6.98 7.14
C ALA A 110 -6.04 6.16 8.40
N ILE A 111 -5.01 5.68 9.10
CA ILE A 111 -5.12 4.87 10.32
C ILE A 111 -6.07 5.50 11.35
N ALA A 112 -5.97 6.82 11.57
CA ALA A 112 -6.80 7.52 12.54
C ALA A 112 -8.30 7.53 12.19
N ARG A 113 -8.65 7.45 10.90
CA ARG A 113 -10.04 7.53 10.41
C ARG A 113 -10.61 6.16 10.11
N LEU A 114 -9.90 5.37 9.30
CA LEU A 114 -10.31 4.04 8.89
C LEU A 114 -10.20 3.03 10.02
N ARG A 115 -9.26 3.22 10.96
CA ARG A 115 -8.97 2.29 12.06
C ARG A 115 -8.82 0.84 11.59
N PRO A 116 -7.91 0.54 10.64
CA PRO A 116 -7.73 -0.81 10.13
C PRO A 116 -7.20 -1.75 11.22
N THR A 117 -7.61 -3.01 11.19
CA THR A 117 -7.05 -4.08 12.04
C THR A 117 -5.76 -4.63 11.44
N MET A 118 -5.60 -4.51 10.13
CA MET A 118 -4.42 -4.96 9.39
C MET A 118 -3.95 -3.86 8.44
N LEU A 119 -2.65 -3.55 8.46
CA LEU A 119 -2.01 -2.69 7.47
C LEU A 119 -0.98 -3.51 6.68
N ILE A 120 -1.01 -3.42 5.36
CA ILE A 120 -0.05 -4.07 4.48
C ILE A 120 0.63 -2.99 3.63
N ALA A 121 1.95 -3.00 3.56
CA ALA A 121 2.75 -2.04 2.80
C ALA A 121 3.85 -2.77 2.01
N PRO A 122 4.54 -2.12 1.07
CA PRO A 122 5.70 -2.72 0.41
C PRO A 122 6.77 -3.11 1.43
N HIS A 123 7.54 -4.14 1.12
CA HIS A 123 8.70 -4.49 1.89
C HIS A 123 9.82 -3.46 1.69
N ARG A 124 10.49 -3.08 2.77
CA ARG A 124 11.55 -2.06 2.76
C ARG A 124 12.74 -2.40 1.86
N SER A 125 12.90 -3.67 1.49
CA SER A 125 13.98 -4.11 0.61
C SER A 125 13.69 -3.96 -0.87
N SER A 126 12.52 -3.44 -1.25
CA SER A 126 12.22 -3.21 -2.65
C SER A 126 13.32 -2.41 -3.32
N TYR A 127 13.65 -2.74 -4.57
CA TYR A 127 14.62 -1.98 -5.35
C TYR A 127 14.06 -0.61 -5.79
N ASN A 128 12.73 -0.47 -5.83
CA ASN A 128 12.03 0.73 -6.26
C ASN A 128 12.03 1.78 -5.14
N GLN A 129 12.49 3.00 -5.44
CA GLN A 129 12.62 4.08 -4.48
C GLN A 129 11.26 4.53 -3.91
N ASP A 130 10.19 4.46 -4.69
CA ASP A 130 8.85 4.81 -4.22
C ASP A 130 8.35 3.78 -3.20
N HIS A 131 8.63 2.48 -3.45
CA HIS A 131 8.26 1.41 -2.52
C HIS A 131 9.02 1.57 -1.20
N GLN A 132 10.32 1.90 -1.26
CA GLN A 132 11.12 2.20 -0.07
C GLN A 132 10.55 3.39 0.71
N ALA A 133 10.20 4.48 0.03
CA ALA A 133 9.62 5.67 0.65
C ALA A 133 8.30 5.36 1.38
N VAL A 134 7.42 4.57 0.74
CA VAL A 134 6.15 4.13 1.34
C VAL A 134 6.37 3.17 2.50
N ALA A 135 7.30 2.23 2.39
CA ALA A 135 7.64 1.30 3.47
C ALA A 135 8.16 2.03 4.73
N GLU A 136 9.03 3.02 4.55
CA GLU A 136 9.57 3.86 5.64
C GLU A 136 8.48 4.74 6.29
N ALA A 137 7.57 5.29 5.49
CA ALA A 137 6.42 6.04 5.97
C ALA A 137 5.45 5.15 6.76
N ALA A 138 5.15 3.95 6.25
CA ALA A 138 4.30 2.96 6.91
C ALA A 138 4.90 2.53 8.25
N HIS A 139 6.20 2.20 8.27
CA HIS A 139 6.92 1.82 9.48
C HIS A 139 6.85 2.93 10.55
N THR A 140 7.09 4.18 10.14
CA THR A 140 6.97 5.33 11.02
C THR A 140 5.53 5.50 11.51
N ALA A 141 4.54 5.39 10.62
CA ALA A 141 3.12 5.53 10.93
C ALA A 141 2.64 4.50 11.97
N THR A 142 3.12 3.26 11.85
CA THR A 142 2.76 2.15 12.74
C THR A 142 3.63 2.04 14.00
N ARG A 143 4.54 2.98 14.25
CA ARG A 143 5.45 2.95 15.42
C ARG A 143 4.70 2.72 16.74
N PRO A 144 5.24 1.95 17.70
CA PRO A 144 4.63 1.77 19.01
C PRO A 144 4.36 3.11 19.70
N SER A 145 3.18 3.26 20.29
CA SER A 145 2.81 4.45 21.04
C SER A 145 1.71 4.15 22.07
N ASN A 146 1.22 5.19 22.76
CA ASN A 146 0.13 5.02 23.71
C ASN A 146 -1.19 4.70 23.00
N THR A 147 -1.63 3.45 23.08
CA THR A 147 -2.86 2.92 22.47
C THR A 147 -4.14 3.57 23.01
N ARG A 148 -4.07 4.31 24.12
CA ARG A 148 -5.19 5.13 24.62
C ARG A 148 -5.37 6.44 23.84
N LEU A 149 -4.34 6.89 23.12
CA LEU A 149 -4.33 8.16 22.41
C LEU A 149 -4.51 8.01 20.89
N ARG A 150 -4.12 6.87 20.31
CA ARG A 150 -4.32 6.59 18.89
C ARG A 150 -4.59 5.11 18.61
N HIS A 151 -5.29 4.85 17.52
CA HIS A 151 -5.53 3.51 17.02
C HIS A 151 -4.24 2.89 16.46
N HIS A 152 -4.06 1.60 16.65
CA HIS A 152 -2.98 0.81 16.07
C HIS A 152 -3.58 -0.42 15.39
N PRO A 153 -3.16 -0.74 14.16
CA PRO A 153 -3.46 -2.04 13.57
C PRO A 153 -2.89 -3.16 14.46
N ASP A 154 -3.64 -4.27 14.58
CA ASP A 154 -3.21 -5.45 15.32
C ASP A 154 -2.12 -6.21 14.57
N LEU A 155 -2.14 -6.11 13.23
CA LEU A 155 -1.16 -6.72 12.35
C LEU A 155 -0.62 -5.71 11.33
N VAL A 156 0.70 -5.68 11.18
CA VAL A 156 1.39 -4.92 10.13
C VAL A 156 2.20 -5.91 9.31
N LEU A 157 1.89 -6.02 8.03
CA LEU A 157 2.53 -6.92 7.08
C LEU A 157 3.29 -6.13 6.02
N ALA A 158 4.28 -6.78 5.43
CA ALA A 158 4.94 -6.31 4.23
C ALA A 158 4.66 -7.28 3.07
N TYR A 159 4.45 -6.76 1.87
CA TYR A 159 4.39 -7.57 0.65
C TYR A 159 5.65 -7.34 -0.21
N GLU A 160 6.02 -8.35 -0.98
CA GLU A 160 7.14 -8.30 -1.91
C GLU A 160 6.64 -8.49 -3.34
N GLU A 161 7.44 -8.03 -4.29
CA GLU A 161 7.24 -8.25 -5.72
C GLU A 161 8.44 -8.99 -6.33
N ALA A 162 8.22 -9.63 -7.48
CA ALA A 162 9.28 -10.42 -8.14
C ALA A 162 10.55 -9.59 -8.42
N ALA A 163 10.40 -8.29 -8.66
CA ALA A 163 11.50 -7.38 -8.94
C ALA A 163 12.26 -6.93 -7.68
N ASP A 164 11.76 -7.15 -6.46
CA ASP A 164 12.43 -6.73 -5.22
C ASP A 164 13.81 -7.40 -5.01
N GLN A 165 14.08 -8.48 -5.74
CA GLN A 165 15.38 -9.14 -5.77
C GLN A 165 16.42 -8.38 -6.61
N TRP A 166 16.03 -7.36 -7.38
CA TRP A 166 16.91 -6.53 -8.22
C TRP A 166 17.60 -5.41 -7.41
N ARG A 167 18.07 -5.75 -6.21
CA ARG A 167 18.75 -4.83 -5.30
C ARG A 167 20.24 -5.12 -5.25
N ALA A 168 21.05 -4.07 -5.08
CA ALA A 168 22.50 -4.20 -4.98
C ALA A 168 22.95 -4.74 -3.61
N ASP A 169 22.20 -4.43 -2.56
CA ASP A 169 22.50 -4.89 -1.20
C ASP A 169 21.90 -6.27 -0.94
N GLY A 170 22.66 -7.15 -0.29
CA GLY A 170 22.12 -8.43 0.17
C GLY A 170 20.89 -8.24 1.08
N LEU A 171 19.98 -9.21 1.08
CA LEU A 171 18.99 -9.30 2.16
C LEU A 171 19.78 -9.32 3.47
N PRO A 172 19.48 -8.41 4.42
CA PRO A 172 20.07 -8.53 5.74
C PRO A 172 19.74 -9.96 6.22
N PRO A 173 20.71 -10.70 6.78
CA PRO A 173 20.46 -12.04 7.25
C PRO A 173 19.19 -11.99 8.09
N GLU A 174 18.21 -12.77 7.64
CA GLU A 174 16.92 -12.98 8.25
C GLU A 174 17.01 -12.78 9.76
N MET A 175 16.37 -11.72 10.30
CA MET A 175 16.21 -11.55 11.76
C MET A 175 15.20 -12.58 12.33
N TRP A 176 15.13 -13.76 11.73
CA TRP A 176 14.58 -14.96 12.31
C TRP A 176 15.58 -15.48 13.34
N THR A 177 15.67 -14.79 14.48
CA THR A 177 16.11 -15.46 15.70
C THR A 177 14.98 -16.39 16.14
N PRO A 178 15.23 -17.70 16.27
CA PRO A 178 14.23 -18.67 16.71
C PRO A 178 13.65 -18.37 18.09
#